data_AF-A0A9E3K342-F1
#
_entry.id   AF-A0A9E3K342-F1
#
_cell.length_a   1.000
_cell.length_b   1.000
_cell.length_c   1.000
_cell.angle_alpha   90.00
_cell.angle_beta   90.00
_cell.angle_gamma   90.00
#
_symmetry.space_group_name_H-M   'P 1'
#
loop_
_entity.id
_entity.type
_entity.pdbx_description
1 polymer ?
#
loop_
_entity_poly.entity_id
_entity_poly.type
_entity_poly.pdbx_seq_one_letter_code
_entity_poly.pdbx_strand_id
1 'polypeptide(L)' 'AKDGQAFVDWLISPDGQAAIAGYKIDGQQLFFPNAGG' A
#
# COMPACT_ATOMS: atom_id res chain seq x y z
N ALA A 1 15.53 -6.60 11.93
CA ALA A 1 15.74 -5.23 11.40
C ALA A 1 15.57 -5.17 9.88
N LYS A 2 16.24 -6.04 9.09
CA LYS A 2 16.16 -6.04 7.62
C LYS A 2 14.74 -6.20 7.06
N ASP A 3 13.92 -7.06 7.66
CA ASP A 3 12.55 -7.29 7.19
C ASP A 3 11.63 -6.09 7.38
N GLY A 4 11.90 -5.26 8.41
CA GLY A 4 11.16 -4.03 8.65
C GLY A 4 11.39 -3.01 7.54
N GLN A 5 12.65 -2.84 7.10
CA GLN A 5 12.94 -1.94 5.98
C GLN A 5 12.33 -2.47 4.68
N ALA A 6 12.44 -3.77 4.41
CA ALA A 6 11.82 -4.37 3.23
C ALA A 6 10.29 -4.17 3.20
N PHE A 7 9.63 -4.25 4.37
CA PHE A 7 8.20 -3.94 4.48
C PHE A 7 7.92 -2.46 4.23
N VAL A 8 8.70 -1.54 4.79
CA VAL A 8 8.54 -0.09 4.55
C VAL A 8 8.75 0.25 3.08
N ASP A 9 9.79 -0.30 2.45
CA ASP A 9 10.10 -0.12 1.04
C ASP A 9 8.95 -0.61 0.16
N TRP A 10 8.40 -1.80 0.48
CA TRP A 10 7.22 -2.31 -0.20
C TRP A 10 6.00 -1.41 0.03
N LEU A 11 5.76 -0.96 1.26
CA LEU A 11 4.59 -0.15 1.64
C LEU A 11 4.52 1.16 0.85
N ILE A 12 5.66 1.80 0.58
CA ILE A 12 5.73 3.05 -0.19
C ILE A 12 5.93 2.85 -1.71
N SER A 13 6.12 1.61 -2.17
CA SER A 13 6.34 1.28 -3.58
C SER A 13 5.05 1.39 -4.41
N PRO A 14 5.14 1.47 -5.76
CA PRO A 14 3.97 1.41 -6.64
C PRO A 14 3.10 0.18 -6.39
N ASP A 15 3.70 -0.99 -6.16
CA ASP A 15 2.97 -2.24 -5.89
C ASP A 15 2.22 -2.19 -4.55
N GLY A 16 2.86 -1.66 -3.51
CA GLY A 16 2.21 -1.45 -2.21
C GLY A 16 1.05 -0.47 -2.30
N GLN A 17 1.23 0.64 -3.01
CA GLN A 17 0.17 1.63 -3.22
C GLN A 17 -0.98 1.07 -4.07
N ALA A 18 -0.69 0.23 -5.07
CA ALA A 18 -1.71 -0.47 -5.86
C ALA A 18 -2.51 -1.47 -5.01
N ALA A 19 -1.85 -2.21 -4.12
CA ALA A 19 -2.52 -3.11 -3.18
C ALA A 19 -3.44 -2.35 -2.22
N ILE A 20 -3.01 -1.19 -1.70
CA ILE A 20 -3.81 -0.30 -0.86
C ILE A 20 -5.06 0.19 -1.61
N ALA A 21 -4.91 0.68 -2.83
CA ALA A 21 -6.03 1.16 -3.66
C ALA A 21 -7.00 0.04 -4.07
N GLY A 22 -6.49 -1.18 -4.23
CA GLY A 22 -7.26 -2.35 -4.63
C GLY A 22 -8.09 -2.98 -3.51
N TYR A 23 -7.82 -2.64 -2.24
CA TYR A 23 -8.54 -3.23 -1.11
C TYR A 23 -9.97 -2.68 -1.00
N LYS A 24 -10.95 -3.58 -1.12
CA LYS A 24 -12.37 -3.25 -1.11
C LYS A 24 -13.16 -4.22 -0.24
N ILE A 25 -14.19 -3.70 0.42
CA ILE A 25 -15.24 -4.46 1.09
C ILE A 25 -16.57 -3.98 0.54
N ASP A 26 -17.45 -4.89 0.15
CA ASP A 26 -18.74 -4.59 -0.49
C ASP A 26 -18.62 -3.63 -1.69
N GLY A 27 -17.52 -3.76 -2.45
CA GLY A 27 -17.22 -2.92 -3.61
C GLY A 27 -16.71 -1.51 -3.28
N GLN A 28 -16.69 -1.11 -2.02
CA GLN A 28 -16.21 0.20 -1.57
C GLN A 28 -14.71 0.16 -1.28
N GLN A 29 -13.98 1.14 -1.80
CA GLN A 29 -12.57 1.35 -1.47
C GLN A 29 -12.45 1.97 -0.07
N LEU A 30 -11.74 1.30 0.82
CA LEU A 30 -11.63 1.71 2.22
C LEU A 30 -10.33 2.45 2.54
N PHE A 31 -9.29 2.24 1.74
CA PHE A 31 -7.99 2.86 1.91
C PHE A 31 -7.59 3.64 0.67
N PHE A 32 -6.84 4.72 0.87
CA PHE A 32 -6.43 5.62 -0.20
C PHE A 32 -4.89 5.72 -0.20
N PRO A 33 -4.23 5.42 -1.33
CA PRO A 33 -2.78 5.55 -1.43
C PRO A 33 -2.36 7.00 -1.22
N ASN A 34 -1.26 7.20 -0.51
CA ASN A 34 -0.75 8.52 -0.14
C ASN A 34 0.78 8.58 -0.08
N ALA A 35 1.49 7.50 -0.43
CA ALA A 35 2.92 7.59 -0.63
C ALA A 35 3.18 8.34 -1.94
N GLY A 36 3.81 9.51 -1.82
CA GLY A 36 3.80 10.54 -2.84
C GLY A 36 4.62 10.23 -4.09
N GLY A 37 4.03 10.65 -5.22
CA GLY A 37 4.65 11.43 -6.28
C GLY A 37 3.85 12.71 -6.45
#